data_AF-A0A942NRA0-F1
#
_entry.id   AF-A0A942NRA0-F1
#
_cell.length_a   1.000
_cell.length_b   1.000
_cell.length_c   1.000
_cell.angle_alpha   90.00
_cell.angle_beta   90.00
_cell.angle_gamma   90.00
#
_symmetry.space_group_name_H-M   'P 1'
#
loop_
_entity.id
_entity.type
_entity.pdbx_description
1 polymer ?
#
loop_
_entity_poly.entity_id
_entity_poly.type
_entity_poly.pdbx_seq_one_letter_code
_entity_poly.pdbx_strand_id
1 'polypeptide(L)'
;MPRHSRSSFWVLGILTAVNAAGLLLYGLHLSTGSGGGGESSVPVVIVLAALCFLVFLYTAVNRGRDLGWSGWLTAVALGMGPIAPLLIIYLACARGEPAANRYGPPPPPASAAQWFRTLFFIICSWFVLAITARTL
;
A
#
# COMPACT_ATOMS: atom_id res chain seq x y z
N MET A 1 12.50 10.65 -11.23
CA MET A 1 11.54 9.71 -10.60
C MET A 1 10.53 10.53 -9.81
N PRO A 2 9.23 10.20 -9.85
CA PRO A 2 8.18 11.08 -9.31
C PRO A 2 8.18 11.16 -7.77
N ARG A 3 7.93 12.36 -7.23
CA ARG A 3 7.63 12.61 -5.81
C ARG A 3 6.14 12.36 -5.54
N HIS A 4 5.76 11.99 -4.32
CA HIS A 4 4.35 11.91 -3.93
C HIS A 4 4.00 12.91 -2.84
N SER A 5 2.95 13.71 -3.08
CA SER A 5 2.34 14.59 -2.10
C SER A 5 1.64 13.79 -1.00
N ARG A 6 1.37 14.44 0.14
CA ARG A 6 0.61 13.84 1.25
C ARG A 6 -0.70 13.20 0.80
N SER A 7 -1.48 13.88 -0.04
CA SER A 7 -2.75 13.37 -0.55
C SER A 7 -2.54 12.16 -1.45
N SER A 8 -1.47 12.15 -2.25
CA SER A 8 -1.14 11.00 -3.10
C SER A 8 -0.75 9.79 -2.26
N PHE A 9 -0.05 10.00 -1.15
CA PHE A 9 0.32 8.94 -0.23
C PHE A 9 -0.87 8.39 0.56
N TRP A 10 -1.82 9.24 0.98
CA TRP A 10 -3.07 8.78 1.57
C TRP A 10 -3.87 7.92 0.60
N VAL A 11 -4.06 8.42 -0.63
CA VAL A 11 -4.90 7.75 -1.63
C VAL A 11 -4.26 6.46 -2.11
N LEU A 12 -3.02 6.50 -2.59
CA LEU A 12 -2.41 5.31 -3.21
C LEU A 12 -1.63 4.46 -2.21
N GLY A 13 -1.02 5.05 -1.18
CA GLY A 13 -0.20 4.33 -0.21
C GLY A 13 -1.04 3.75 0.93
N ILE A 14 -1.67 4.62 1.72
CA ILE A 14 -2.41 4.17 2.92
C ILE A 14 -3.58 3.26 2.54
N LEU A 15 -4.40 3.62 1.54
CA LEU A 15 -5.53 2.76 1.17
C LEU A 15 -5.08 1.39 0.65
N THR A 16 -3.97 1.29 -0.09
CA THR A 16 -3.47 -0.02 -0.55
C THR A 16 -2.81 -0.81 0.57
N ALA A 17 -2.17 -0.15 1.54
CA ALA A 17 -1.68 -0.80 2.76
C ALA A 17 -2.83 -1.35 3.61
N VAL A 18 -3.90 -0.57 3.80
CA VAL A 18 -5.12 -1.00 4.49
C VAL A 18 -5.76 -2.18 3.76
N ASN A 19 -5.82 -2.13 2.43
CA ASN A 19 -6.32 -3.25 1.62
C ASN A 19 -5.47 -4.51 1.79
N ALA A 20 -4.14 -4.39 1.77
CA ALA A 20 -3.23 -5.51 2.01
C ALA A 20 -3.46 -6.13 3.40
N ALA A 21 -3.60 -5.29 4.44
CA ALA A 21 -3.91 -5.76 5.78
C ALA A 21 -5.27 -6.46 5.85
N GLY A 22 -6.30 -5.92 5.20
CA GLY A 22 -7.63 -6.54 5.12
C GLY A 22 -7.60 -7.91 4.42
N LEU A 23 -6.86 -8.01 3.32
CA LEU A 23 -6.65 -9.29 2.62
C LEU A 23 -5.93 -10.30 3.52
N LEU A 24 -4.86 -9.91 4.21
CA LEU A 24 -4.11 -10.81 5.10
C LEU A 24 -4.95 -11.27 6.30
N LEU A 25 -5.74 -10.38 6.90
CA LEU A 25 -6.66 -10.74 7.98
C LEU A 25 -7.73 -11.73 7.49
N TYR A 26 -8.24 -11.52 6.26
CA TYR A 26 -9.17 -12.47 5.65
C TYR A 26 -8.52 -13.82 5.36
N GLY A 27 -7.29 -13.82 4.82
CA GLY A 27 -6.52 -15.05 4.61
C GLY A 27 -6.24 -15.81 5.90
N LEU A 28 -5.96 -15.10 7.00
CA LEU A 28 -5.82 -15.68 8.32
C LEU A 28 -7.14 -16.28 8.84
N HIS A 29 -8.26 -15.62 8.59
CA HIS A 29 -9.57 -16.18 8.90
C HIS A 29 -9.84 -17.48 8.14
N LEU A 30 -9.48 -17.53 6.85
CA LEU A 30 -9.61 -18.74 6.03
C LEU A 30 -8.70 -19.88 6.50
N SER A 31 -7.49 -19.58 6.97
CA SER A 31 -6.55 -20.61 7.44
C SER A 31 -6.85 -21.15 8.84
N THR A 32 -7.65 -20.44 9.63
CA THR A 32 -7.99 -20.82 11.01
C THR A 32 -9.43 -21.34 11.15
N GLY A 33 -10.27 -21.19 10.12
CA GLY A 33 -11.62 -21.72 10.08
C GLY A 33 -11.65 -23.24 9.87
N SER A 34 -12.49 -23.95 10.62
CA SER A 34 -12.63 -25.41 10.54
C SER A 34 -13.44 -25.92 9.32
N GLY A 35 -13.63 -25.09 8.29
CA GLY A 35 -14.47 -25.37 7.12
C GLY A 35 -13.62 -25.62 5.87
N GLY A 36 -13.57 -26.87 5.40
CA GLY A 36 -12.61 -27.40 4.42
C GLY A 36 -12.72 -26.93 2.95
N GLY A 37 -12.98 -25.65 2.70
CA GLY A 37 -12.95 -25.05 1.35
C GLY A 37 -12.16 -23.74 1.25
N GLY A 38 -11.88 -23.06 2.36
CA GLY A 38 -11.19 -21.76 2.34
C GLY A 38 -9.68 -21.84 2.08
N GLU A 39 -9.06 -22.96 2.45
CA GLU A 39 -7.60 -23.13 2.47
C GLU A 39 -6.97 -23.05 1.08
N SER A 40 -7.66 -23.54 0.05
CA SER A 40 -7.20 -23.54 -1.35
C SER A 40 -7.02 -22.13 -1.91
N SER A 41 -7.72 -21.14 -1.35
CA SER A 41 -7.65 -19.73 -1.77
C SER A 41 -6.56 -18.91 -1.06
N VAL A 42 -5.95 -19.43 0.02
CA VAL A 42 -4.92 -18.73 0.81
C VAL A 42 -3.71 -18.27 -0.02
N PRO A 43 -3.14 -19.09 -0.94
CA PRO A 43 -2.04 -18.63 -1.79
C PRO A 43 -2.40 -17.41 -2.64
N VAL A 44 -3.64 -17.36 -3.15
CA VAL A 44 -4.13 -16.22 -3.95
C VAL A 44 -4.25 -14.97 -3.09
N VAL A 45 -4.74 -15.09 -1.87
CA VAL A 45 -4.78 -13.98 -0.90
C VAL A 45 -3.37 -13.42 -0.65
N ILE A 46 -2.37 -14.29 -0.44
CA ILE A 46 -0.98 -13.87 -0.20
C ILE A 46 -0.43 -13.09 -1.40
N VAL A 47 -0.66 -13.57 -2.63
CA VAL A 47 -0.20 -12.89 -3.84
C VAL A 47 -0.87 -11.51 -3.98
N LEU A 48 -2.19 -11.42 -3.78
CA LEU A 48 -2.91 -10.14 -3.86
C LEU A 48 -2.45 -9.14 -2.78
N ALA A 49 -2.24 -9.61 -1.56
CA ALA A 49 -1.71 -8.80 -0.47
C ALA A 49 -0.28 -8.31 -0.77
N ALA A 50 0.59 -9.19 -1.31
CA ALA A 50 1.95 -8.83 -1.70
C ALA A 50 1.96 -7.75 -2.80
N LEU A 51 1.10 -7.85 -3.81
CA LEU A 51 0.96 -6.82 -4.85
C LEU A 51 0.52 -5.48 -4.25
N CYS A 52 -0.46 -5.47 -3.36
CA CYS A 52 -0.89 -4.26 -2.66
C CYS A 52 0.24 -3.66 -1.80
N PHE A 53 1.01 -4.52 -1.11
CA PHE A 53 2.16 -4.11 -0.33
C PHE A 53 3.28 -3.50 -1.18
N LEU A 54 3.56 -4.04 -2.37
CA LEU A 54 4.55 -3.47 -3.29
C LEU A 54 4.13 -2.07 -3.78
N VAL A 55 2.83 -1.86 -4.05
CA VAL A 55 2.30 -0.52 -4.40
C VAL A 55 2.49 0.44 -3.22
N PHE A 56 2.15 0.01 -2.01
CA PHE A 56 2.40 0.79 -0.80
C PHE A 56 3.89 1.14 -0.65
N LEU A 57 4.80 0.17 -0.75
CA LEU A 57 6.24 0.38 -0.61
C LEU A 57 6.76 1.39 -1.64
N TYR A 58 6.34 1.26 -2.91
CA TYR A 58 6.67 2.21 -3.96
C TYR A 58 6.24 3.64 -3.60
N THR A 59 5.00 3.80 -3.12
CA THR A 59 4.51 5.12 -2.71
C THR A 59 5.23 5.69 -1.50
N ALA A 60 5.55 4.85 -0.51
CA ALA A 60 6.25 5.25 0.70
C ALA A 60 7.67 5.73 0.39
N VAL A 61 8.39 5.01 -0.48
CA VAL A 61 9.72 5.40 -0.96
C VAL A 61 9.68 6.76 -1.66
N ASN A 62 8.70 7.00 -2.53
CA ASN A 62 8.51 8.29 -3.20
C ASN A 62 8.05 9.40 -2.25
N ARG A 63 7.34 9.05 -1.17
CA ARG A 63 6.97 9.97 -0.10
C ARG A 63 8.19 10.36 0.74
N GLY A 64 9.08 9.41 1.06
CA GLY A 64 10.36 9.69 1.71
C GLY A 64 11.24 10.62 0.88
N ARG A 65 11.30 10.43 -0.44
CA ARG A 65 11.99 11.35 -1.36
C ARG A 65 11.40 12.77 -1.35
N ASP A 66 10.10 12.90 -1.12
CA ASP A 66 9.45 14.21 -0.99
C ASP A 66 9.81 14.95 0.31
N LEU A 67 10.28 14.21 1.32
CA LEU A 67 10.82 14.71 2.59
C LEU A 67 12.36 14.88 2.55
N GLY A 68 12.99 14.71 1.38
CA GLY A 68 14.44 14.80 1.20
C GLY A 68 15.22 13.52 1.54
N TRP A 69 14.55 12.49 2.08
CA TRP A 69 15.17 11.25 2.51
C TRP A 69 15.59 10.39 1.31
N SER A 70 16.51 9.44 1.55
CA SER A 70 16.82 8.44 0.53
C SER A 70 15.69 7.41 0.44
N GLY A 71 15.40 6.98 -0.78
CA GLY A 71 14.37 5.96 -0.99
C GLY A 71 14.69 4.63 -0.30
N TRP A 72 15.97 4.25 -0.29
CA TRP A 72 16.43 3.04 0.39
C TRP A 72 16.29 3.11 1.91
N LEU A 73 16.60 4.26 2.53
CA LEU A 73 16.39 4.45 3.97
C LEU A 73 14.92 4.28 4.34
N THR A 74 14.02 4.78 3.50
CA THR A 74 12.58 4.67 3.73
C THR A 74 12.12 3.20 3.66
N ALA A 75 12.62 2.43 2.68
CA ALA A 75 12.30 1.02 2.56
C ALA A 75 12.85 0.18 3.73
N VAL A 76 14.11 0.42 4.13
CA VAL A 76 14.73 -0.27 5.27
C VAL A 76 14.00 0.05 6.57
N ALA A 77 13.65 1.32 6.80
CA ALA A 77 12.98 1.73 8.02
C ALA A 77 11.56 1.15 8.15
N LEU A 78 10.85 0.91 7.04
CA LEU A 78 9.59 0.17 7.03
C LEU A 78 9.76 -1.32 7.38
N GLY A 79 10.95 -1.87 7.21
CA GLY A 79 11.28 -3.25 7.58
C GLY A 79 11.65 -3.44 9.05
N MET A 80 11.79 -2.37 9.85
CA MET A 80 12.23 -2.42 11.26
C MET A 80 11.14 -2.90 12.24
N GLY A 81 10.20 -3.72 11.75
CA GLY A 81 9.16 -4.37 12.57
C GLY A 81 8.18 -3.38 13.20
N PRO A 82 7.99 -3.41 14.54
CA PRO A 82 6.91 -2.69 15.22
C PRO A 82 7.03 -1.16 15.15
N ILE A 83 8.16 -0.61 14.70
CA ILE A 83 8.37 0.83 14.52
C ILE A 83 7.77 1.32 13.19
N ALA A 84 7.54 0.43 12.22
CA ALA A 84 7.05 0.80 10.89
C ALA A 84 5.74 1.63 10.91
N PRO A 85 4.73 1.35 11.76
CA PRO A 85 3.52 2.17 11.85
C PRO A 85 3.80 3.63 12.24
N LEU A 86 4.75 3.88 13.14
CA LEU A 86 5.14 5.24 13.52
C LEU A 86 5.74 6.00 12.34
N LEU A 87 6.58 5.32 11.55
CA LEU A 87 7.12 5.87 10.32
C LEU A 87 6.02 6.14 9.29
N ILE A 88 5.05 5.23 9.13
CA ILE A 88 3.92 5.42 8.20
C ILE A 88 3.10 6.65 8.60
N ILE A 89 2.81 6.82 9.89
CA ILE A 89 2.12 8.00 10.42
C ILE A 89 2.93 9.27 10.13
N TYR A 90 4.25 9.24 10.34
CA TYR A 90 5.11 10.36 10.01
C TYR A 90 5.06 10.70 8.52
N LEU A 91 5.17 9.71 7.62
CA LEU A 91 5.07 9.90 6.18
C LEU A 91 3.69 10.45 5.75
N ALA A 92 2.63 10.08 6.46
CA ALA A 92 1.26 10.54 6.20
C ALA A 92 0.99 11.98 6.62
N CYS A 93 1.64 12.43 7.71
CA CYS A 93 1.34 13.72 8.35
C CYS A 93 2.37 14.80 8.04
N ALA A 94 3.65 14.44 7.87
CA ALA A 94 4.72 15.41 7.64
C ALA A 94 4.45 16.26 6.40
N ARG A 95 4.86 17.52 6.41
CA ARG A 95 4.82 18.39 5.22
C ARG A 95 6.03 18.08 4.35
N GLY A 96 5.80 17.95 3.04
CA GLY A 96 6.88 17.83 2.06
C GLY A 96 7.70 19.10 1.93
N GLU A 97 8.85 19.00 1.27
CA GLU A 97 9.67 20.17 0.95
C GLU A 97 8.93 21.10 -0.03
N PRO A 98 8.67 22.38 0.34
CA PRO A 98 7.89 23.31 -0.49
C PRO A 98 8.65 23.76 -1.75
N ALA A 99 9.98 23.72 -1.69
CA ALA A 99 10.84 24.02 -2.82
C ALA A 99 11.13 22.76 -3.66
N ALA A 100 11.69 22.98 -4.85
CA ALA A 100 12.29 21.90 -5.61
C ALA A 100 13.43 21.27 -4.80
N ASN A 101 13.54 19.95 -4.87
CA ASN A 101 14.60 19.20 -4.22
C ASN A 101 15.39 18.38 -5.25
N ARG A 102 16.41 17.63 -4.81
CA ARG A 102 17.23 16.79 -5.71
C ARG A 102 16.45 15.73 -6.51
N TYR A 103 15.20 15.45 -6.12
CA TYR A 103 14.31 14.50 -6.79
C TYR A 103 13.30 15.16 -7.72
N GLY A 104 13.23 16.50 -7.77
CA GLY A 104 12.41 17.26 -8.71
C GLY A 104 11.54 18.35 -8.06
N PRO A 105 10.63 18.96 -8.83
CA PRO A 105 9.70 19.98 -8.34
C PRO A 105 8.68 19.40 -7.35
N PRO A 106 8.01 20.24 -6.54
CA PRO A 106 6.99 19.80 -5.60
C PRO A 106 5.86 19.04 -6.33
N PRO A 107 5.42 17.89 -5.79
CA PRO A 107 4.43 17.04 -6.45
C PRO A 107 3.02 17.66 -6.38
N PRO A 108 2.21 17.47 -7.44
CA PRO A 108 0.82 17.91 -7.42
C PRO A 108 0.00 17.13 -6.37
N PRO A 109 -1.15 17.67 -5.93
CA PRO A 109 -2.11 16.94 -5.11
C PRO A 109 -2.68 15.73 -5.87
N ALA A 110 -3.33 14.82 -5.15
CA ALA A 110 -3.92 13.63 -5.74
C ALA A 110 -5.06 14.02 -6.70
N SER A 111 -5.01 13.50 -7.93
CA SER A 111 -6.04 13.74 -8.94
C SER A 111 -7.23 12.78 -8.77
N ALA A 112 -8.39 13.13 -9.34
CA ALA A 112 -9.54 12.24 -9.40
C ALA A 112 -9.20 10.91 -10.11
N ALA A 113 -8.39 10.95 -11.17
CA ALA A 113 -7.92 9.75 -11.85
C ALA A 113 -7.13 8.81 -10.92
N GLN A 114 -6.33 9.36 -10.00
CA GLN A 114 -5.59 8.57 -9.02
C GLN A 114 -6.52 7.90 -7.99
N TRP A 115 -7.58 8.60 -7.58
CA TRP A 115 -8.63 8.01 -6.75
C TRP A 115 -9.31 6.84 -7.45
N PHE A 116 -9.79 7.04 -8.68
CA PHE A 116 -10.42 5.98 -9.46
C PHE A 116 -9.49 4.78 -9.65
N ARG A 117 -8.22 5.02 -9.97
CA ARG A 117 -7.22 3.95 -10.11
C ARG A 117 -7.04 3.16 -8.82
N THR A 118 -7.03 3.83 -7.67
CA THR A 118 -6.88 3.16 -6.37
C THR A 118 -8.11 2.33 -6.03
N LEU A 119 -9.31 2.91 -6.20
CA LEU A 119 -10.57 2.18 -5.98
C LEU A 119 -10.67 0.97 -6.89
N PHE A 120 -10.28 1.12 -8.15
CA PHE A 120 -10.24 0.01 -9.11
C PHE A 120 -9.33 -1.12 -8.62
N PHE A 121 -8.10 -0.82 -8.18
CA PHE A 121 -7.19 -1.85 -7.64
C PHE A 121 -7.77 -2.57 -6.42
N ILE A 122 -8.39 -1.83 -5.51
CA ILE A 122 -9.05 -2.40 -4.32
C ILE A 122 -10.17 -3.34 -4.76
N ILE A 123 -11.11 -2.86 -5.57
CA ILE A 123 -12.25 -3.64 -6.04
C ILE A 123 -11.80 -4.90 -6.79
N CYS A 124 -10.83 -4.77 -7.70
CA CYS A 124 -10.30 -5.91 -8.44
C CYS A 124 -9.69 -6.97 -7.53
N SER A 125 -8.96 -6.59 -6.47
CA SER A 125 -8.35 -7.56 -5.55
C SER A 125 -9.41 -8.42 -4.85
N TRP A 126 -10.49 -7.81 -4.37
CA TRP A 126 -11.60 -8.53 -3.74
C TRP A 126 -12.44 -9.32 -4.74
N PHE A 127 -12.60 -8.81 -5.96
CA PHE A 127 -13.31 -9.52 -7.03
C PHE A 127 -12.60 -10.81 -7.44
N VAL A 128 -11.28 -10.76 -7.64
CA VAL A 128 -10.47 -11.95 -7.95
C VAL A 128 -10.61 -12.99 -6.83
N LEU A 129 -10.45 -12.56 -5.58
CA LEU A 129 -10.61 -13.42 -4.42
C LEU A 129 -12.02 -14.04 -4.34
N ALA A 130 -13.07 -13.27 -4.60
CA ALA A 130 -14.44 -13.76 -4.58
C ALA A 130 -14.73 -14.80 -5.67
N ILE A 131 -14.07 -14.70 -6.84
CA ILE A 131 -14.14 -15.73 -7.88
C ILE A 131 -13.40 -16.98 -7.42
N THR A 132 -12.15 -16.82 -6.97
CA THR A 132 -11.31 -17.93 -6.54
C THR A 132 -11.96 -18.75 -5.42
N ALA A 133 -12.54 -18.08 -4.43
CA ALA A 133 -13.24 -18.72 -3.31
C ALA A 133 -14.51 -19.49 -3.72
N ARG A 134 -15.00 -19.32 -4.95
CA ARG A 134 -16.14 -20.08 -5.50
C ARG A 134 -15.71 -21.24 -6.39
N THR A 135 -14.49 -21.20 -6.92
CA THR A 135 -14.00 -22.16 -7.92
C THR A 135 -13.04 -23.20 -7.37
N LEU A 136 -12.37 -22.88 -6.25
CA LEU A 136 -11.44 -23.75 -5.53
C LEU A 136 -12.08 -24.28 -4.24
#